data_AF-A0A2E1ATF5-F1
#
_entry.id   AF-A0A2E1ATF5-F1
#
_cell.length_a   1.000
_cell.length_b   1.000
_cell.length_c   1.000
_cell.angle_alpha   90.00
_cell.angle_beta   90.00
_cell.angle_gamma   90.00
#
_symmetry.space_group_name_H-M   'P 1'
#
loop_
_entity.id
_entity.type
_entity.pdbx_description
1 polymer ?
#
loop_
_entity_poly.entity_id
_entity_poly.type
_entity_poly.pdbx_seq_one_letter_code
_entity_poly.pdbx_strand_id
1 'polypeptide(L)'
;MTLDLKIKNLAILALMAVILTMGYLVLRTIFNSAAPDITFELYAAILGFTLTALVTFLLLNKQTDAELRKEESILFLNLKMSVYQELLRQLQDVITKKRISKEDIIELRLLNQRISFVASAEVLEAFNAFVKFFAHQTSRDSLDETIIDSLLDEMSKLAVYIRRDLFQIDKKELNVEELQRLILSSNDLLDS
;
A
#
# COMPACT_ATOMS: atom_id res chain seq x y z
N MET A 1 28.24 -1.90 11.30
CA MET A 1 26.95 -2.53 10.90
C MET A 1 27.10 -3.55 9.76
N THR A 2 28.05 -3.39 8.82
CA THR A 2 28.29 -4.35 7.72
C THR A 2 29.08 -5.62 8.12
N LEU A 3 29.83 -5.58 9.22
CA LEU A 3 30.64 -6.71 9.70
C LEU A 3 29.79 -7.82 10.36
N ASP A 4 28.74 -7.42 11.08
CA ASP A 4 27.83 -8.33 11.80
C ASP A 4 27.02 -9.22 10.83
N LEU A 5 26.54 -8.63 9.71
CA LEU A 5 25.90 -9.37 8.63
C LEU A 5 26.81 -10.41 7.97
N LYS A 6 28.11 -10.11 7.78
CA LYS A 6 29.06 -11.06 7.18
C LYS A 6 29.32 -12.26 8.10
N ILE A 7 29.46 -12.03 9.40
CA ILE A 7 29.71 -13.11 10.38
C ILE A 7 28.47 -13.99 10.53
N LYS A 8 27.27 -13.40 10.59
CA LYS A 8 26.01 -14.15 10.61
C LYS A 8 25.84 -15.01 9.35
N ASN A 9 26.15 -14.47 8.18
CA ASN A 9 26.10 -15.23 6.93
C ASN A 9 27.17 -16.35 6.87
N LEU A 10 28.38 -16.12 7.39
CA LEU A 10 29.43 -17.13 7.46
C LEU A 10 29.06 -18.28 8.41
N ALA A 11 28.46 -17.96 9.56
CA ALA A 11 27.98 -18.94 10.53
C ALA A 11 26.85 -19.80 9.95
N ILE A 12 25.91 -19.20 9.21
CA ILE A 12 24.85 -19.92 8.50
C ILE A 12 25.45 -20.85 7.44
N LEU A 13 26.46 -20.40 6.69
CA LEU A 13 27.11 -21.18 5.65
C LEU A 13 27.90 -22.37 6.23
N ALA A 14 28.59 -22.18 7.36
CA ALA A 14 29.27 -23.24 8.10
C ALA A 14 28.28 -24.28 8.65
N LEU A 15 27.16 -23.83 9.22
CA LEU A 15 26.09 -24.72 9.70
C LEU A 15 25.51 -25.55 8.56
N MET A 16 25.25 -24.93 7.40
CA MET A 16 24.74 -25.61 6.21
C MET A 16 25.73 -26.66 5.69
N ALA A 17 27.03 -26.34 5.69
CA ALA A 17 28.08 -27.30 5.33
C ALA A 17 28.14 -28.50 6.29
N VAL A 18 28.02 -28.27 7.60
CA VAL A 18 27.98 -29.35 8.61
C VAL A 18 26.76 -30.25 8.41
N ILE A 19 25.57 -29.68 8.19
CA ILE A 19 24.33 -30.43 7.95
C ILE A 19 24.47 -31.30 6.69
N LEU A 20 24.99 -30.73 5.59
CA LEU A 20 25.20 -31.46 4.34
C LEU A 20 26.24 -32.60 4.50
N THR A 21 27.31 -32.34 5.23
CA THR A 21 28.37 -33.34 5.47
C THR A 21 27.86 -34.47 6.36
N MET A 22 27.08 -34.16 7.40
CA MET A 22 26.45 -35.15 8.26
C MET A 22 25.42 -35.98 7.47
N GLY A 23 24.58 -35.32 6.66
CA GLY A 23 23.63 -35.99 5.77
C GLY A 23 24.32 -36.96 4.81
N TYR A 24 25.44 -36.55 4.20
CA TYR A 24 26.25 -37.40 3.35
C TYR A 24 26.84 -38.60 4.10
N LEU A 25 27.34 -38.42 5.33
CA LEU A 25 27.90 -39.51 6.13
C LEU A 25 26.84 -40.54 6.54
N VAL A 26 25.64 -40.09 6.89
CA VAL A 26 24.50 -40.96 7.20
C VAL A 26 24.12 -41.78 5.95
N LEU A 27 23.95 -41.12 4.81
CA LEU A 27 23.71 -41.79 3.52
C LEU A 27 24.81 -42.81 3.22
N ARG A 28 26.09 -42.42 3.29
CA ARG A 28 27.22 -43.31 3.05
C ARG A 28 27.21 -44.53 3.97
N THR A 29 26.86 -44.36 5.24
CA THR A 29 26.79 -45.46 6.21
C THR A 29 25.66 -46.42 5.87
N ILE A 30 24.48 -45.91 5.50
CA ILE A 30 23.35 -46.72 5.05
C ILE A 30 23.68 -47.50 3.78
N PHE A 31 24.33 -46.86 2.79
CA PHE A 31 24.68 -47.48 1.51
C PHE A 31 25.86 -48.47 1.58
N ASN A 32 26.81 -48.30 2.51
CA ASN A 32 27.96 -49.22 2.67
C ASN A 32 27.72 -50.35 3.69
N SER A 33 26.64 -50.29 4.47
CA SER A 33 26.31 -51.36 5.41
C SER A 33 25.61 -52.48 4.64
N ALA A 34 26.02 -53.73 4.85
CA ALA A 34 25.30 -54.93 4.39
C ALA A 34 23.99 -55.13 5.19
N ALA A 35 23.19 -54.08 5.32
CA ALA A 35 21.90 -54.09 5.99
C ALA A 35 20.88 -54.82 5.10
N PRO A 36 19.89 -55.53 5.66
CA PRO A 36 18.82 -56.14 4.88
C PRO A 36 18.08 -55.10 4.03
N ASP A 37 17.68 -55.44 2.80
CA ASP A 37 17.01 -54.54 1.84
C ASP A 37 15.85 -53.72 2.46
N ILE A 38 15.11 -54.33 3.39
CA ILE A 38 14.00 -53.70 4.14
C ILE A 38 14.46 -52.49 4.95
N THR A 39 15.66 -52.52 5.53
CA THR A 39 16.21 -51.40 6.31
C THR A 39 16.49 -50.20 5.41
N PHE A 40 17.01 -50.45 4.21
CA PHE A 40 17.27 -49.42 3.21
C PHE A 40 15.96 -48.79 2.71
N GLU A 41 14.96 -49.61 2.36
CA GLU A 41 13.64 -49.13 1.93
C GLU A 41 12.97 -48.25 3.01
N LEU A 42 13.08 -48.64 4.28
CA LEU A 42 12.54 -47.87 5.39
C LEU A 42 13.22 -46.50 5.54
N TYR A 43 14.56 -46.44 5.46
CA TYR A 43 15.27 -45.15 5.52
C TYR A 43 14.96 -44.26 4.31
N ALA A 44 14.89 -44.84 3.11
CA ALA A 44 14.51 -44.10 1.90
C ALA A 44 13.09 -43.55 2.00
N ALA A 45 12.14 -44.34 2.52
CA ALA A 45 10.76 -43.92 2.75
C ALA A 45 10.67 -42.79 3.78
N ILE A 46 11.40 -42.89 4.90
CA ILE A 46 11.44 -41.84 5.93
C ILE A 46 12.04 -40.55 5.36
N LEU A 47 13.15 -40.62 4.63
CA LEU A 47 13.77 -39.45 3.99
C LEU A 47 12.84 -38.80 2.97
N GLY A 48 12.18 -39.59 2.13
CA GLY A 48 11.21 -39.10 1.16
C GLY A 48 9.99 -38.44 1.82
N PHE A 49 9.48 -39.04 2.89
CA PHE A 49 8.38 -38.48 3.69
C PHE A 49 8.80 -37.17 4.36
N THR A 50 9.96 -37.13 5.03
CA THR A 50 10.47 -35.92 5.68
C THR A 50 10.70 -34.79 4.67
N LEU A 51 11.28 -35.10 3.51
CA LEU A 51 11.48 -34.11 2.44
C LEU A 51 10.14 -33.57 1.94
N THR A 52 9.17 -34.45 1.68
CA THR A 52 7.83 -34.06 1.21
C THR A 52 7.08 -33.23 2.24
N ALA A 53 7.13 -33.61 3.51
CA ALA A 53 6.53 -32.87 4.62
C ALA A 53 7.17 -31.48 4.77
N LEU A 54 8.51 -31.39 4.67
CA LEU A 54 9.24 -30.12 4.72
C LEU A 54 8.86 -29.20 3.54
N VAL A 55 8.81 -29.72 2.31
CA VAL A 55 8.41 -28.95 1.13
C VAL A 55 6.97 -28.46 1.29
N THR A 56 6.06 -29.33 1.72
CA THR A 56 4.65 -28.97 1.97
C THR A 56 4.54 -27.87 3.02
N PHE A 57 5.27 -27.98 4.13
CA PHE A 57 5.30 -26.97 5.17
C PHE A 57 5.81 -25.62 4.65
N LEU A 58 6.90 -25.61 3.88
CA LEU A 58 7.44 -24.38 3.28
C LEU A 58 6.48 -23.74 2.27
N LEU A 59 5.78 -24.55 1.48
CA LEU A 59 4.78 -24.07 0.51
C LEU A 59 3.57 -23.45 1.21
N LEU A 60 3.04 -24.11 2.24
CA LEU A 60 1.91 -23.61 3.02
C LEU A 60 2.26 -22.30 3.72
N ASN A 61 3.38 -22.22 4.44
CA ASN A 61 3.79 -21.00 5.13
C ASN A 61 3.98 -19.82 4.17
N LYS A 62 4.59 -20.03 3.00
CA LYS A 62 4.74 -18.95 2.01
C LYS A 62 3.40 -18.46 1.47
N GLN A 63 2.43 -19.34 1.29
CA GLN A 63 1.09 -18.97 0.86
C GLN A 63 0.37 -18.19 1.96
N THR A 64 0.41 -18.65 3.20
CA THR A 64 -0.19 -17.96 4.36
C THR A 64 0.39 -16.56 4.55
N ASP A 65 1.72 -16.41 4.50
CA ASP A 65 2.37 -15.10 4.65
C ASP A 65 2.01 -14.15 3.50
N ALA A 66 1.89 -14.65 2.27
CA ALA A 66 1.50 -13.85 1.12
C ALA A 66 0.03 -13.40 1.20
N GLU A 67 -0.84 -14.28 1.69
CA GLU A 67 -2.26 -14.01 1.87
C GLU A 67 -2.50 -13.00 3.01
N LEU A 68 -1.80 -13.15 4.15
CA LEU A 68 -1.85 -12.19 5.25
C LEU A 68 -1.38 -10.79 4.82
N ARG A 69 -0.27 -10.70 4.09
CA ARG A 69 0.21 -9.42 3.54
C ARG A 69 -0.78 -8.79 2.56
N LYS A 70 -1.46 -9.62 1.76
CA LYS A 70 -2.50 -9.16 0.85
C LYS A 70 -3.71 -8.63 1.62
N GLU A 71 -4.15 -9.33 2.66
CA GLU A 71 -5.25 -8.90 3.52
C GLU A 71 -4.95 -7.58 4.21
N GLU A 72 -3.75 -7.44 4.80
CA GLU A 72 -3.27 -6.19 5.39
C GLU A 72 -3.28 -5.03 4.37
N SER A 73 -2.77 -5.29 3.15
CA SER A 73 -2.78 -4.30 2.07
C SER A 73 -4.18 -3.90 1.64
N ILE A 74 -5.13 -4.84 1.60
CA ILE A 74 -6.54 -4.57 1.27
C ILE A 74 -7.19 -3.73 2.37
N LEU A 75 -6.95 -4.08 3.64
CA LEU A 75 -7.47 -3.32 4.79
C LEU A 75 -6.94 -1.88 4.77
N PHE A 76 -5.64 -1.69 4.51
CA PHE A 76 -5.05 -0.37 4.40
C PHE A 76 -5.60 0.42 3.20
N LEU A 77 -5.79 -0.23 2.05
CA LEU A 77 -6.42 0.39 0.88
C LEU A 77 -7.87 0.83 1.15
N ASN A 78 -8.65 -0.02 1.82
CA ASN A 78 -10.03 0.29 2.22
C ASN A 78 -10.07 1.46 3.21
N LEU A 79 -9.13 1.51 4.16
CA LEU A 79 -9.00 2.64 5.09
C LEU A 79 -8.71 3.94 4.33
N LYS A 80 -7.73 3.94 3.42
CA LYS A 80 -7.44 5.09 2.55
C LYS A 80 -8.68 5.54 1.77
N MET A 81 -9.36 4.61 1.13
CA MET A 81 -10.56 4.90 0.33
C MET A 81 -11.66 5.54 1.18
N SER A 82 -11.91 5.01 2.37
CA SER A 82 -12.89 5.56 3.31
C SER A 82 -12.56 7.00 3.71
N VAL A 83 -11.30 7.25 4.12
CA VAL A 83 -10.84 8.59 4.50
C VAL A 83 -10.95 9.58 3.33
N TYR A 84 -10.59 9.16 2.11
CA TYR A 84 -10.69 10.03 0.93
C TYR A 84 -12.13 10.29 0.49
N GLN A 85 -13.03 9.33 0.61
CA GLN A 85 -14.45 9.55 0.34
C GLN A 85 -15.08 10.51 1.37
N GLU A 86 -14.71 10.39 2.64
CA GLU A 86 -15.13 11.32 3.69
C GLU A 86 -14.59 12.73 3.43
N LEU A 87 -13.32 12.85 3.04
CA LEU A 87 -12.69 14.10 2.63
C LEU A 87 -13.47 14.78 1.50
N LEU A 88 -13.67 14.10 0.38
CA LEU A 88 -14.35 14.68 -0.79
C LEU A 88 -15.78 15.12 -0.47
N ARG A 89 -16.51 14.33 0.34
CA ARG A 89 -17.86 14.69 0.79
C ARG A 89 -17.86 15.96 1.66
N GLN A 90 -16.91 16.08 2.60
CA GLN A 90 -16.82 17.29 3.41
C GLN A 90 -16.45 18.52 2.57
N LEU A 91 -15.55 18.38 1.59
CA LEU A 91 -15.25 19.46 0.66
C LEU A 91 -16.48 19.87 -0.17
N GLN A 92 -17.24 18.90 -0.66
CA GLN A 92 -18.50 19.14 -1.38
C GLN A 92 -19.51 19.89 -0.50
N ASP A 93 -19.69 19.46 0.75
CA ASP A 93 -20.61 20.12 1.69
C ASP A 93 -20.20 21.58 1.93
N VAL A 94 -18.91 21.83 2.12
CA VAL A 94 -18.36 23.17 2.33
C VAL A 94 -18.55 24.08 1.10
N ILE A 95 -18.32 23.57 -0.11
CA ILE A 95 -18.56 24.31 -1.36
C ILE A 95 -20.06 24.60 -1.53
N THR A 96 -20.92 23.60 -1.25
CA THR A 96 -22.37 23.70 -1.45
C THR A 96 -23.04 24.68 -0.49
N LYS A 97 -22.50 24.88 0.72
CA LYS A 97 -23.02 25.85 1.70
C LYS A 97 -22.97 27.31 1.19
N LYS A 98 -22.17 27.64 0.17
CA LYS A 98 -21.97 28.99 -0.43
C LYS A 98 -21.59 30.11 0.55
N ARG A 99 -21.37 29.78 1.82
CA ARG A 99 -21.01 30.67 2.92
C ARG A 99 -19.92 29.98 3.73
N ILE A 100 -18.96 30.76 4.20
CA ILE A 100 -17.84 30.24 4.98
C ILE A 100 -18.02 30.64 6.44
N SER A 101 -18.12 29.64 7.34
CA SER A 101 -18.06 29.85 8.78
C SER A 101 -16.65 29.58 9.33
N LYS A 102 -16.38 30.07 10.55
CA LYS A 102 -15.11 29.75 11.24
C LYS A 102 -15.04 28.28 11.63
N GLU A 103 -16.21 27.69 11.90
CA GLU A 103 -16.39 26.27 12.18
C GLU A 103 -15.92 25.42 10.99
N ASP A 104 -16.27 25.79 9.75
CA ASP A 104 -15.83 25.06 8.53
C ASP A 104 -14.29 25.05 8.40
N ILE A 105 -13.61 26.15 8.75
CA ILE A 105 -12.13 26.20 8.75
C ILE A 105 -11.55 25.25 9.79
N ILE A 106 -12.15 25.18 10.98
CA ILE A 106 -11.71 24.27 12.04
C ILE A 106 -11.92 22.82 11.61
N GLU A 107 -13.07 22.49 11.01
CA GLU A 107 -13.36 21.17 10.46
C GLU A 107 -12.34 20.76 9.39
N LEU A 108 -12.02 21.66 8.45
CA LEU A 108 -10.99 21.40 7.43
C LEU A 108 -9.59 21.18 8.02
N ARG A 109 -9.24 21.84 9.13
CA ARG A 109 -7.96 21.61 9.83
C ARG A 109 -7.93 20.27 10.56
N LEU A 110 -9.04 19.87 11.17
CA LEU A 110 -9.17 18.53 11.78
C LEU A 110 -9.11 17.44 10.72
N LEU A 111 -9.72 17.69 9.56
CA LEU A 111 -9.64 16.81 8.40
C LEU A 111 -8.19 16.67 7.91
N ASN A 112 -7.42 17.77 7.87
CA ASN A 112 -5.99 17.73 7.54
C ASN A 112 -5.21 16.75 8.44
N GLN A 113 -5.48 16.79 9.76
CA GLN A 113 -4.85 15.87 10.70
C GLN A 113 -5.24 14.42 10.42
N ARG A 114 -6.51 14.15 10.12
CA ARG A 114 -7.00 12.80 9.81
C ARG A 114 -6.38 12.24 8.53
N ILE A 115 -6.32 13.02 7.46
CA ILE A 115 -5.75 12.57 6.19
C ILE A 115 -4.23 12.35 6.29
N SER A 116 -3.52 13.10 7.16
CA SER A 116 -2.07 12.97 7.34
C SER A 116 -1.59 11.58 7.78
N PHE A 117 -2.48 10.76 8.36
CA PHE A 117 -2.16 9.39 8.75
C PHE A 117 -2.08 8.41 7.56
N VAL A 118 -2.76 8.71 6.46
CA VAL A 118 -2.95 7.76 5.36
C VAL A 118 -2.52 8.31 4.00
N ALA A 119 -2.39 9.63 3.86
CA ALA A 119 -2.16 10.29 2.58
C ALA A 119 -0.69 10.42 2.18
N SER A 120 -0.43 10.41 0.87
CA SER A 120 0.88 10.77 0.35
C SER A 120 1.16 12.26 0.48
N ALA A 121 2.43 12.64 0.37
CA ALA A 121 2.84 14.04 0.39
C ALA A 121 2.12 14.87 -0.69
N GLU A 122 1.90 14.31 -1.89
CA GLU A 122 1.30 15.08 -2.98
C GLU A 122 -0.20 15.33 -2.75
N VAL A 123 -0.89 14.38 -2.12
CA VAL A 123 -2.29 14.57 -1.70
C VAL A 123 -2.38 15.65 -0.62
N LEU A 124 -1.47 15.64 0.35
CA LEU A 124 -1.43 16.67 1.40
C LEU A 124 -1.11 18.06 0.84
N GLU A 125 -0.22 18.16 -0.14
CA GLU A 125 0.09 19.41 -0.83
C GLU A 125 -1.13 19.95 -1.57
N ALA A 126 -1.82 19.11 -2.35
CA ALA A 126 -3.04 19.50 -3.06
C ALA A 126 -4.17 19.90 -2.10
N PHE A 127 -4.36 19.16 -1.01
CA PHE A 127 -5.36 19.52 0.00
C PHE A 127 -5.02 20.84 0.70
N ASN A 128 -3.76 21.08 1.03
CA ASN A 128 -3.33 22.34 1.61
C ASN A 128 -3.51 23.52 0.65
N ALA A 129 -3.36 23.31 -0.67
CA ALA A 129 -3.66 24.33 -1.67
C ALA A 129 -5.16 24.69 -1.66
N PHE A 130 -6.04 23.68 -1.66
CA PHE A 130 -7.48 23.86 -1.52
C PHE A 130 -7.84 24.64 -0.24
N VAL A 131 -7.34 24.22 0.93
CA VAL A 131 -7.65 24.87 2.21
C VAL A 131 -7.14 26.31 2.25
N LYS A 132 -5.94 26.57 1.70
CA LYS A 132 -5.41 27.95 1.59
C LYS A 132 -6.31 28.81 0.72
N PHE A 133 -6.71 28.32 -0.45
CA PHE A 133 -7.61 29.04 -1.33
C PHE A 133 -8.94 29.32 -0.63
N PHE A 134 -9.56 28.30 -0.04
CA PHE A 134 -10.81 28.42 0.70
C PHE A 134 -10.72 29.43 1.86
N ALA A 135 -9.66 29.39 2.67
CA ALA A 135 -9.47 30.29 3.80
C ALA A 135 -9.26 31.76 3.36
N HIS A 136 -8.68 32.02 2.19
CA HIS A 136 -8.53 33.39 1.67
C HIS A 136 -9.88 34.00 1.27
N GLN A 137 -10.86 33.17 0.92
CA GLN A 137 -12.20 33.62 0.54
C GLN A 137 -13.11 33.89 1.74
N THR A 138 -12.71 33.51 2.95
CA THR A 138 -13.49 33.71 4.18
C THR A 138 -13.68 35.19 4.56
N SER A 139 -12.88 36.11 3.99
CA SER A 139 -13.09 37.55 4.19
C SER A 139 -14.25 38.12 3.36
N ARG A 140 -14.88 37.33 2.48
CA ARG A 140 -16.06 37.71 1.71
C ARG A 140 -17.31 37.07 2.33
N ASP A 141 -18.40 37.83 2.41
CA ASP A 141 -19.69 37.36 2.99
C ASP A 141 -20.37 36.24 2.18
N SER A 142 -19.97 36.04 0.91
CA SER A 142 -20.53 35.02 0.02
C SER A 142 -19.51 34.55 -1.01
N LEU A 143 -19.56 33.26 -1.36
CA LEU A 143 -18.86 32.69 -2.51
C LEU A 143 -19.60 33.08 -3.80
N ASP A 144 -18.94 33.84 -4.68
CA ASP A 144 -19.43 34.04 -6.04
C ASP A 144 -19.21 32.79 -6.91
N GLU A 145 -19.84 32.73 -8.08
CA GLU A 145 -19.74 31.59 -9.00
C GLU A 145 -18.29 31.33 -9.43
N THR A 146 -17.53 32.37 -9.76
CA THR A 146 -16.12 32.27 -10.18
C THR A 146 -15.21 31.65 -9.10
N ILE A 147 -15.48 31.93 -7.83
CA ILE A 147 -14.78 31.32 -6.69
C ILE A 147 -15.18 29.85 -6.54
N ILE A 148 -16.46 29.52 -6.72
CA ILE A 148 -16.95 28.14 -6.68
C ILE A 148 -16.24 27.32 -7.77
N ASP A 149 -16.14 27.84 -8.99
CA ASP A 149 -15.48 27.15 -10.11
C ASP A 149 -13.99 26.91 -9.80
N SER A 150 -13.33 27.91 -9.21
CA SER A 150 -11.94 27.79 -8.77
C SER A 150 -11.77 26.76 -7.64
N LEU A 151 -12.72 26.66 -6.71
CA LEU A 151 -12.72 25.62 -5.66
C LEU A 151 -12.93 24.22 -6.27
N LEU A 152 -13.78 24.10 -7.28
CA LEU A 152 -14.03 22.85 -8.00
C LEU A 152 -12.81 22.41 -8.82
N ASP A 153 -12.06 23.34 -9.42
CA ASP A 153 -10.76 23.08 -10.08
C ASP A 153 -9.73 22.53 -9.07
N GLU A 154 -9.58 23.17 -7.90
CA GLU A 154 -8.68 22.68 -6.84
C GLU A 154 -9.12 21.31 -6.29
N MET A 155 -10.43 21.09 -6.12
CA MET A 155 -10.96 19.77 -5.73
C MET A 155 -10.71 18.71 -6.81
N SER A 156 -10.77 19.08 -8.09
CA SER A 156 -10.49 18.21 -9.23
C SER A 156 -9.02 17.78 -9.25
N LYS A 157 -8.09 18.72 -9.02
CA LYS A 157 -6.65 18.43 -8.86
C LYS A 157 -6.41 17.46 -7.70
N LEU A 158 -7.05 17.71 -6.55
CA LEU A 158 -6.96 16.82 -5.39
C LEU A 158 -7.44 15.40 -5.70
N ALA A 159 -8.54 15.24 -6.45
CA ALA A 159 -9.04 13.93 -6.84
C ALA A 159 -8.05 13.14 -7.73
N VAL A 160 -7.29 13.83 -8.59
CA VAL A 160 -6.23 13.20 -9.41
C VAL A 160 -5.11 12.65 -8.52
N TYR A 161 -4.66 13.41 -7.53
CA TYR A 161 -3.62 12.95 -6.59
C TYR A 161 -4.12 11.80 -5.70
N ILE A 162 -5.36 11.86 -5.23
CA ILE A 162 -6.00 10.78 -4.46
C ILE A 162 -6.03 9.48 -5.27
N ARG A 163 -6.43 9.54 -6.54
CA ARG A 163 -6.44 8.38 -7.44
C ARG A 163 -5.04 7.79 -7.60
N ARG A 164 -4.03 8.65 -7.77
CA ARG A 164 -2.63 8.19 -7.91
C ARG A 164 -2.15 7.50 -6.64
N ASP A 165 -2.47 8.04 -5.48
CA ASP A 165 -2.09 7.47 -4.18
C ASP A 165 -2.81 6.14 -3.88
N LEU A 166 -4.08 6.00 -4.26
CA LEU A 166 -4.84 4.76 -4.07
C LEU A 166 -4.35 3.61 -4.94
N PHE A 167 -4.04 3.89 -6.20
CA PHE A 167 -3.81 2.83 -7.18
C PHE A 167 -2.33 2.59 -7.53
N GLN A 168 -1.38 3.32 -6.91
CA GLN A 168 0.08 3.19 -7.11
C GLN A 168 0.44 2.74 -8.54
N ILE A 169 -0.03 3.51 -9.53
CA ILE A 169 -0.36 2.99 -10.87
C ILE A 169 0.76 2.09 -11.43
N ASP A 170 0.39 0.81 -11.51
CA ASP A 170 0.93 -0.19 -12.40
C ASP A 170 0.76 0.32 -13.85
N LYS A 171 1.84 0.86 -14.44
CA LYS A 171 2.21 0.97 -15.87
C LYS A 171 1.17 1.26 -16.97
N LYS A 172 -0.11 1.50 -16.70
CA LYS A 172 -1.08 1.95 -17.68
C LYS A 172 -1.18 3.46 -17.55
N GLU A 173 -0.24 4.14 -18.19
CA GLU A 173 -0.17 5.59 -18.35
C GLU A 173 -1.50 6.09 -18.92
N LEU A 174 -2.41 6.50 -18.04
CA LEU A 174 -3.29 7.61 -18.35
C LEU A 174 -2.46 8.84 -18.00
N ASN A 175 -2.13 9.64 -19.02
CA ASN A 175 -1.38 10.87 -18.80
C ASN A 175 -2.13 11.71 -17.76
N VAL A 176 -1.48 12.04 -16.66
CA VAL A 176 -2.03 12.87 -15.58
C VAL A 176 -2.58 14.18 -16.14
N GLU A 177 -1.92 14.72 -17.16
CA GLU A 177 -2.33 15.92 -17.88
C GLU A 177 -3.61 15.71 -18.69
N GLU A 178 -3.80 14.52 -19.28
CA GLU A 178 -5.01 14.16 -20.03
C GLU A 178 -6.19 13.94 -19.08
N LEU A 179 -5.98 13.27 -17.95
CA LEU A 179 -7.00 13.11 -16.91
C LEU A 179 -7.40 14.45 -16.29
N GLN A 180 -6.42 15.28 -15.97
CA GLN A 180 -6.67 16.64 -15.48
C GLN A 180 -7.46 17.42 -16.53
N ARG A 181 -7.06 17.39 -17.80
CA ARG A 181 -7.83 18.03 -18.89
C ARG A 181 -9.26 17.50 -18.97
N LEU A 182 -9.49 16.19 -18.87
CA LEU A 182 -10.83 15.61 -18.96
C LEU A 182 -11.72 16.05 -17.78
N ILE A 183 -11.18 16.05 -16.55
CA ILE A 183 -11.94 16.47 -15.37
C ILE A 183 -12.24 17.97 -15.44
N LEU A 184 -11.26 18.80 -15.83
CA LEU A 184 -11.47 20.25 -15.99
C LEU A 184 -12.43 20.58 -17.11
N SER A 185 -12.31 19.90 -18.26
CA SER A 185 -13.27 20.06 -19.37
C SER A 185 -14.70 19.68 -18.98
N SER A 186 -14.88 18.77 -18.02
CA SER A 186 -16.22 18.43 -17.53
C SER A 186 -16.84 19.54 -16.70
N ASN A 187 -16.03 20.37 -16.03
CA ASN A 187 -16.52 21.54 -15.31
C ASN A 187 -16.87 22.64 -16.31
N ASP A 188 -15.99 22.92 -17.27
CA ASP A 188 -16.19 23.95 -18.30
C ASP A 188 -17.46 23.70 -19.16
N LEU A 189 -17.85 22.43 -19.38
CA LEU A 189 -19.04 22.05 -20.14
C LEU A 189 -20.36 22.37 -19.41
N LEU A 190 -20.33 22.55 -18.09
CA LEU A 190 -21.52 22.87 -17.28
C LEU A 190 -21.77 24.38 -17.18
N ASP A 191 -20.81 25.19 -17.61
CA ASP A 191 -20.85 26.66 -17.59
C ASP A 191 -21.35 27.26 -18.93
N SER A 192 -21.73 26.41 -19.90
CA SER A 192 -22.25 26.78 -21.23
C SER A 192 -23.77 26.78 -21.36
#